data_AF-A0A2I8DPN2-F1
#
_entry.id   AF-A0A2I8DPN2-F1
#
_cell.length_a   1.000
_cell.length_b   1.000
_cell.length_c   1.000
_cell.angle_alpha   90.00
_cell.angle_beta   90.00
_cell.angle_gamma   90.00
#
_symmetry.space_group_name_H-M   'P 1'
#
loop_
_entity.id
_entity.type
_entity.pdbx_description
1 polymer ?
#
loop_
_entity_poly.entity_id
_entity_poly.type
_entity_poly.pdbx_seq_one_letter_code
_entity_poly.pdbx_strand_id
1 'polypeptide(L)'
;MGSSTKRGKPYTWLVNHLQDGKDQVSPRSFLAALRTAAEEAEDEDELPIGYRGIQRGVQEASSIRVTEITEDYPWVKLIMQPLSGRLTVPCLFKEIETIWRQEKTLDKLEASIRRQGKAAKLPPQHLDDGMSGVTIDLENLGMMNRLEDRRIQMPDVYRVAFGLGRRGGVKPVK
;
A
#
# COMPACT_ATOMS: atom_id res chain seq x y z
N MET A 1 -0.80 -12.00 10.74
CA MET A 1 -1.13 -13.07 11.66
C MET A 1 -0.02 -13.07 12.70
N GLY A 2 -0.18 -13.69 13.85
CA GLY A 2 0.99 -14.01 14.65
C GLY A 2 1.81 -15.11 13.98
N SER A 3 2.95 -15.45 14.59
CA SER A 3 3.81 -16.55 14.16
C SER A 3 3.25 -17.94 14.45
N SER A 4 2.04 -18.04 14.99
CA SER A 4 1.41 -19.32 15.35
C SER A 4 -0.10 -19.27 15.26
N THR A 5 -0.72 -20.46 15.23
CA THR A 5 -2.17 -20.67 15.23
C THR A 5 -2.90 -20.06 16.43
N LYS A 6 -2.17 -19.77 17.52
CA LYS A 6 -2.71 -19.17 18.75
C LYS A 6 -2.76 -17.63 18.72
N ARG A 7 -2.29 -16.98 17.64
CA ARG A 7 -2.15 -15.52 17.58
C ARG A 7 -2.82 -14.93 16.34
N GLY A 8 -3.86 -14.13 16.60
CA GLY A 8 -4.65 -13.43 15.59
C GLY A 8 -6.00 -14.09 15.36
N LYS A 9 -7.02 -13.28 15.03
CA LYS A 9 -8.34 -13.78 14.60
C LYS A 9 -8.35 -13.79 13.07
N PRO A 10 -8.33 -14.96 12.39
CA PRO A 10 -8.08 -15.04 10.95
C PRO A 10 -8.95 -14.10 10.10
N TYR A 11 -10.26 -14.09 10.37
CA TYR A 11 -11.22 -13.26 9.63
C TYR A 11 -10.93 -11.75 9.80
N THR A 12 -10.93 -11.26 11.04
CA THR A 12 -10.66 -9.83 11.32
C THR A 12 -9.26 -9.43 10.89
N TRP A 13 -8.28 -10.33 11.03
CA TRP A 13 -6.91 -10.05 10.62
C TRP A 13 -6.83 -9.84 9.11
N LEU A 14 -7.44 -10.72 8.31
CA LEU A 14 -7.44 -10.62 6.85
C LEU A 14 -8.07 -9.29 6.40
N VAL A 15 -9.29 -8.99 6.88
CA VAL A 15 -10.01 -7.75 6.54
C VAL A 15 -9.15 -6.53 6.87
N ASN A 16 -8.61 -6.45 8.10
CA ASN A 16 -7.82 -5.30 8.54
C ASN A 16 -6.51 -5.12 7.75
N HIS A 17 -5.99 -6.15 7.08
CA HIS A 17 -4.76 -6.04 6.27
C HIS A 17 -5.03 -5.79 4.78
N LEU A 18 -6.27 -5.98 4.33
CA LEU A 18 -6.72 -5.69 2.97
C LEU A 18 -7.46 -4.36 2.84
N GLN A 19 -7.82 -3.76 3.97
CA GLN A 19 -8.46 -2.47 4.05
C GLN A 19 -7.51 -1.36 3.57
N ASP A 20 -8.02 -0.45 2.75
CA ASP A 20 -7.33 0.77 2.35
C ASP A 20 -7.58 1.93 3.32
N GLY A 21 -7.08 3.11 2.99
CA GLY A 21 -7.16 4.30 3.83
C GLY A 21 -8.55 4.91 3.93
N LYS A 22 -9.53 4.38 3.19
CA LYS A 22 -10.94 4.79 3.25
C LYS A 22 -11.82 3.75 3.96
N ASP A 23 -11.18 2.82 4.66
CA ASP A 23 -11.83 1.71 5.34
C ASP A 23 -12.56 0.76 4.40
N GLN A 24 -12.06 0.62 3.17
CA GLN A 24 -12.66 -0.25 2.14
C GLN A 24 -11.76 -1.43 1.80
N VAL A 25 -12.38 -2.59 1.59
CA VAL A 25 -11.73 -3.78 1.04
C VAL A 25 -12.30 -4.02 -0.35
N SER A 26 -11.46 -4.04 -1.40
CA SER A 26 -11.99 -4.41 -2.72
C SER A 26 -12.30 -5.91 -2.76
N PRO A 27 -13.43 -6.31 -3.37
CA PRO A 27 -13.80 -7.71 -3.52
C PRO A 27 -12.70 -8.55 -4.18
N ARG A 28 -11.97 -7.96 -5.14
CA ARG A 28 -10.90 -8.67 -5.85
C ARG A 28 -9.72 -8.99 -4.94
N SER A 29 -9.24 -8.02 -4.16
CA SER A 29 -8.16 -8.26 -3.19
C SER A 29 -8.56 -9.31 -2.14
N PHE A 30 -9.81 -9.27 -1.66
CA PHE A 30 -10.31 -10.24 -0.69
C PHE A 30 -10.36 -11.66 -1.26
N LEU A 31 -10.97 -11.83 -2.44
CA LEU A 31 -11.06 -13.14 -3.09
C LEU A 31 -9.70 -13.68 -3.52
N ALA A 32 -8.80 -12.81 -4.00
CA ALA A 32 -7.44 -13.20 -4.35
C ALA A 32 -6.68 -13.71 -3.12
N ALA A 33 -6.76 -13.01 -1.99
CA ALA A 33 -6.10 -13.44 -0.76
C ALA A 33 -6.61 -14.81 -0.28
N LEU A 34 -7.93 -15.04 -0.34
CA LEU A 34 -8.51 -16.34 0.03
C LEU A 34 -8.12 -17.46 -0.95
N ARG A 35 -8.15 -17.17 -2.26
CA ARG A 35 -7.74 -18.14 -3.28
C ARG A 35 -6.30 -18.56 -3.07
N THR A 36 -5.37 -17.60 -2.96
CA THR A 36 -3.96 -17.88 -2.69
C THR A 36 -3.77 -18.62 -1.37
N ALA A 37 -4.53 -18.26 -0.33
CA ALA A 37 -4.41 -18.96 0.95
C ALA A 37 -4.88 -20.42 0.89
N ALA A 38 -5.86 -20.74 0.06
CA ALA A 38 -6.35 -22.10 -0.17
C ALA A 38 -5.42 -22.90 -1.10
N GLU A 39 -4.83 -22.26 -2.12
CA GLU A 39 -3.84 -22.87 -3.03
C GLU A 39 -2.53 -23.22 -2.30
N GLU A 40 -2.25 -22.57 -1.17
CA GLU A 40 -1.07 -22.79 -0.33
C GLU A 40 -1.29 -23.83 0.78
N ALA A 41 -2.47 -24.44 0.86
CA ALA A 41 -2.74 -25.53 1.79
C ALA A 41 -2.13 -26.84 1.26
N GLU A 42 -1.51 -27.60 2.14
CA GLU A 42 -0.96 -28.93 1.83
C GLU A 42 -1.96 -30.01 2.26
N ASP A 43 -1.94 -31.19 1.64
CA ASP A 43 -2.88 -32.29 1.96
C ASP A 43 -2.79 -32.77 3.42
N GLU A 44 -1.64 -32.53 4.07
CA GLU A 44 -1.39 -32.87 5.48
C GLU A 44 -1.90 -31.78 6.45
N ASP A 45 -2.32 -30.62 5.96
CA ASP A 45 -2.83 -29.54 6.81
C ASP A 45 -4.20 -29.92 7.41
N GLU A 46 -4.34 -29.71 8.73
CA GLU A 46 -5.59 -29.97 9.45
C GLU A 46 -6.75 -29.07 8.98
N LEU A 47 -6.43 -27.90 8.43
CA LEU A 47 -7.40 -26.88 8.01
C LEU A 47 -7.20 -26.51 6.54
N PRO A 48 -8.28 -26.28 5.78
CA PRO A 48 -8.21 -25.93 4.36
C PRO A 48 -7.57 -24.55 4.09
N ILE A 49 -7.44 -23.70 5.12
CA ILE A 49 -6.79 -22.40 5.04
C ILE A 49 -5.91 -22.21 6.27
N GLY A 50 -4.61 -22.37 6.09
CA GLY A 50 -3.60 -22.14 7.12
C GLY A 50 -3.24 -20.67 7.32
N TYR A 51 -2.71 -20.32 8.50
CA TYR A 51 -2.30 -18.95 8.82
C TYR A 51 -1.18 -18.42 7.90
N ARG A 52 -0.29 -19.29 7.44
CA ARG A 52 0.78 -18.95 6.47
C ARG A 52 0.20 -18.63 5.10
N GLY A 53 -0.77 -19.43 4.65
CA GLY A 53 -1.52 -19.18 3.42
C GLY A 53 -2.20 -17.82 3.47
N ILE A 54 -2.85 -17.47 4.59
CA ILE A 54 -3.46 -16.13 4.79
C ILE A 54 -2.43 -15.01 4.68
N GLN A 55 -1.22 -15.18 5.23
CA GLN A 55 -0.15 -14.17 5.11
C GLN A 55 0.31 -14.00 3.66
N ARG A 56 0.51 -15.12 2.94
CA ARG A 56 0.87 -15.11 1.51
C ARG A 56 -0.24 -14.49 0.66
N GLY A 57 -1.50 -14.81 0.95
CA GLY A 57 -2.66 -14.22 0.29
C GLY A 57 -2.73 -12.70 0.44
N VAL A 58 -2.39 -12.14 1.61
CA VAL A 58 -2.29 -10.68 1.77
C VAL A 58 -1.16 -10.07 0.94
N GLN A 59 -0.02 -10.75 0.82
CA GLN A 59 1.08 -10.30 -0.04
C GLN A 59 0.64 -10.25 -1.51
N GLU A 60 0.00 -11.32 -1.99
CA GLU A 60 -0.51 -11.40 -3.35
C GLU A 60 -1.60 -10.36 -3.62
N ALA A 61 -2.57 -10.22 -2.72
CA ALA A 61 -3.61 -9.21 -2.83
C ALA A 61 -3.07 -7.78 -2.84
N SER A 62 -1.95 -7.53 -2.13
CA SER A 62 -1.26 -6.25 -2.18
C SER A 62 -0.63 -6.00 -3.56
N SER A 63 0.02 -7.00 -4.15
CA SER A 63 0.58 -6.93 -5.51
C SER A 63 -0.50 -6.63 -6.56
N ILE A 64 -1.65 -7.30 -6.46
CA ILE A 64 -2.81 -7.06 -7.33
C ILE A 64 -3.30 -5.63 -7.17
N ARG A 65 -3.50 -5.17 -5.94
CA ARG A 65 -4.02 -3.81 -5.70
C ARG A 65 -3.07 -2.73 -6.21
N VAL A 66 -1.76 -2.91 -6.06
CA VAL A 66 -0.76 -1.99 -6.62
C VAL A 66 -0.78 -2.00 -8.15
N THR A 67 -0.97 -3.17 -8.77
CA THR A 67 -1.12 -3.25 -10.24
C THR A 67 -2.34 -2.46 -10.68
N GLU A 68 -3.52 -2.72 -10.10
CA GLU A 68 -4.77 -2.01 -10.43
C GLU A 68 -4.62 -0.48 -10.33
N ILE A 69 -4.11 0.01 -9.20
CA ILE A 69 -4.03 1.47 -9.00
C ILE A 69 -3.01 2.12 -9.94
N THR A 70 -1.93 1.41 -10.29
CA THR A 70 -0.89 1.94 -11.18
C THR A 70 -1.25 1.83 -12.67
N GLU A 71 -2.20 0.95 -13.03
CA GLU A 71 -2.82 0.95 -14.35
C GLU A 71 -3.65 2.21 -14.58
N ASP A 72 -4.39 2.68 -13.57
CA ASP A 72 -5.21 3.89 -13.65
C ASP A 72 -4.45 5.18 -13.39
N TYR A 73 -3.51 5.14 -12.45
CA TYR A 73 -2.71 6.27 -12.03
C TYR A 73 -1.20 5.96 -12.20
N PRO A 74 -0.65 5.95 -13.43
CA PRO A 74 0.74 5.55 -13.68
C PRO A 74 1.79 6.37 -12.90
N TRP A 75 1.45 7.61 -12.53
CA TRP A 75 2.32 8.47 -11.72
C TRP A 75 2.57 7.93 -10.32
N VAL A 76 1.63 7.15 -9.74
CA VAL A 76 1.76 6.54 -8.42
C VAL A 76 3.00 5.67 -8.37
N LYS A 77 3.22 4.84 -9.40
CA LYS A 77 4.41 3.97 -9.47
C LYS A 77 5.70 4.79 -9.43
N LEU A 78 5.75 5.88 -10.20
CA LEU A 78 6.92 6.75 -10.32
C LEU A 78 7.28 7.38 -8.97
N ILE A 79 6.30 7.84 -8.20
CA ILE A 79 6.56 8.52 -6.92
C ILE A 79 6.77 7.56 -5.75
N MET A 80 6.20 6.36 -5.82
CA MET A 80 6.34 5.34 -4.78
C MET A 80 7.64 4.55 -4.90
N GLN A 81 8.15 4.34 -6.12
CA GLN A 81 9.38 3.59 -6.36
C GLN A 81 10.59 4.09 -5.54
N PRO A 82 10.85 5.41 -5.43
CA PRO A 82 11.89 5.94 -4.55
C PRO A 82 11.76 5.53 -3.07
N LEU A 83 10.55 5.34 -2.57
CA LEU A 83 10.30 5.08 -1.14
C LEU A 83 10.54 3.60 -0.76
N SER A 84 10.48 2.71 -1.74
CA SER A 84 10.68 1.26 -1.56
C SER A 84 12.02 0.95 -0.89
N GLY A 85 11.98 0.14 0.17
CA GLY A 85 13.16 -0.26 0.95
C GLY A 85 13.82 0.85 1.78
N ARG A 86 13.41 2.11 1.63
CA ARG A 86 14.00 3.28 2.32
C ARG A 86 13.09 3.90 3.37
N LEU A 87 11.77 3.75 3.22
CA LEU A 87 10.79 4.32 4.13
C LEU A 87 10.14 3.25 5.02
N THR A 88 9.90 3.61 6.29
CA THR A 88 9.19 2.78 7.26
C THR A 88 8.05 3.57 7.86
N VAL A 89 6.81 3.06 7.78
CA VAL A 89 5.60 3.75 8.29
C VAL A 89 5.16 3.20 9.66
N PRO A 90 4.54 4.02 10.53
CA PRO A 90 4.26 5.44 10.35
C PRO A 90 5.51 6.31 10.44
N CYS A 91 5.56 7.35 9.62
CA CYS A 91 6.70 8.27 9.48
C CYS A 91 6.24 9.74 9.49
N LEU A 92 7.16 10.66 9.72
CA LEU A 92 6.89 12.08 9.49
C LEU A 92 6.87 12.35 7.98
N PHE A 93 6.00 13.27 7.55
CA PHE A 93 5.96 13.69 6.15
C PHE A 93 7.33 14.17 5.62
N LYS A 94 8.12 14.83 6.48
CA LYS A 94 9.49 15.27 6.17
C LYS A 94 10.41 14.12 5.71
N GLU A 95 10.20 12.89 6.19
CA GLU A 95 10.98 11.72 5.76
C GLU A 95 10.71 11.40 4.28
N ILE A 96 9.44 11.47 3.86
CA ILE A 96 9.01 11.32 2.45
C ILE A 96 9.58 12.44 1.59
N GLU A 97 9.41 13.70 2.02
CA GLU A 97 9.92 14.87 1.30
C GLU A 97 11.44 14.79 1.08
N THR A 98 12.19 14.32 2.08
CA THR A 98 13.64 14.21 1.98
C THR A 98 14.04 13.25 0.86
N ILE A 99 13.41 12.07 0.79
CA ILE A 99 13.67 11.08 -0.27
C ILE A 99 13.27 11.65 -1.63
N TRP A 100 12.08 12.24 -1.75
CA TRP A 100 11.61 12.81 -3.01
C TRP A 100 12.47 13.97 -3.52
N ARG A 101 13.00 14.81 -2.63
CA ARG A 101 13.96 15.87 -2.99
C ARG A 101 15.28 15.30 -3.49
N GLN A 102 15.84 14.32 -2.77
CA GLN A 102 17.10 13.66 -3.17
C GLN A 102 16.97 13.00 -4.54
N GLU A 103 15.82 12.39 -4.82
CA GLU A 103 15.55 11.66 -6.05
C GLU A 103 14.98 12.51 -7.18
N LYS A 104 14.74 13.80 -6.94
CA LYS A 104 14.08 14.72 -7.87
C LYS A 104 12.78 14.14 -8.41
N THR A 105 11.99 13.54 -7.52
CA THR A 105 10.81 12.73 -7.88
C THR A 105 9.77 13.56 -8.61
N LEU A 106 9.50 14.78 -8.15
CA LEU A 106 8.51 15.66 -8.79
C LEU A 106 9.01 16.19 -10.14
N ASP A 107 10.28 16.58 -10.27
CA ASP A 107 10.86 16.97 -11.57
C ASP A 107 10.70 15.85 -12.61
N LYS A 108 10.96 14.59 -12.22
CA LYS A 108 10.77 13.41 -13.07
C LYS A 108 9.29 13.19 -13.41
N LEU A 109 8.40 13.42 -12.44
CA LEU A 109 6.96 13.30 -12.64
C LEU A 109 6.45 14.33 -13.65
N GLU A 110 6.77 15.61 -13.44
CA GLU A 110 6.43 16.72 -14.33
C GLU A 110 6.96 16.49 -15.75
N ALA A 111 8.22 16.08 -15.88
CA ALA A 111 8.80 15.74 -17.17
C ALA A 111 8.07 14.57 -17.85
N SER A 112 7.67 13.55 -17.08
CA SER A 112 6.92 12.40 -17.59
C SER A 112 5.53 12.81 -18.08
N ILE A 113 4.80 13.62 -17.31
CA ILE A 113 3.47 14.15 -17.67
C ILE A 113 3.60 15.03 -18.92
N ARG A 114 4.57 15.94 -18.95
CA ARG A 114 4.81 16.82 -20.10
C ARG A 114 5.12 16.04 -21.38
N ARG A 115 5.91 14.96 -21.28
CA ARG A 115 6.23 14.07 -22.40
C ARG A 115 4.99 13.33 -22.91
N GLN A 116 4.11 12.91 -22.02
CA GLN A 116 2.87 12.21 -22.38
C GLN A 116 1.79 13.18 -22.92
N GLY A 117 1.80 14.44 -22.48
CA GLY A 117 0.84 15.46 -22.88
C GLY A 117 -0.59 14.99 -22.63
N LYS A 118 -1.43 15.04 -23.68
CA LYS A 118 -2.84 14.60 -23.61
C LYS A 118 -3.01 13.09 -23.39
N ALA A 119 -1.97 12.29 -23.58
CA ALA A 119 -2.01 10.85 -23.33
C ALA A 119 -1.74 10.50 -21.85
N ALA A 120 -1.40 11.49 -21.00
CA ALA A 120 -1.20 11.26 -19.58
C ALA A 120 -2.51 10.80 -18.91
N LYS A 121 -2.50 9.58 -18.37
CA LYS A 121 -3.66 9.01 -17.68
C LYS A 121 -3.73 9.51 -16.24
N LEU A 122 -4.87 10.14 -15.89
CA LEU A 122 -5.23 10.61 -14.55
C LEU A 122 -4.05 11.20 -13.74
N PRO A 123 -3.44 12.32 -14.20
CA PRO A 123 -2.34 12.96 -13.47
C PRO A 123 -2.76 13.40 -12.05
N PRO A 124 -1.81 13.62 -11.12
CA PRO A 124 -2.12 14.18 -9.81
C PRO A 124 -2.83 15.53 -9.96
N GLN A 125 -3.86 15.76 -9.16
CA GLN A 125 -4.70 16.97 -9.25
C GLN A 125 -4.05 18.17 -8.55
N HIS A 126 -3.20 17.91 -7.55
CA HIS A 126 -2.55 18.94 -6.73
C HIS A 126 -1.05 18.99 -7.00
N LEU A 127 -0.61 18.72 -8.24
CA LEU A 127 0.81 18.73 -8.59
C LEU A 127 1.46 20.11 -8.37
N ASP A 128 0.71 21.19 -8.66
CA ASP A 128 1.18 22.57 -8.50
C ASP A 128 1.43 22.95 -7.02
N ASP A 129 0.85 22.22 -6.07
CA ASP A 129 1.09 22.37 -4.63
C ASP A 129 2.34 21.59 -4.16
N GLY A 130 3.09 21.01 -5.09
CA GLY A 130 4.32 20.28 -4.85
C GLY A 130 4.11 18.98 -4.07
N MET A 131 5.09 18.60 -3.25
CA MET A 131 5.09 17.30 -2.55
C MET A 131 3.89 17.14 -1.60
N SER A 132 3.45 18.24 -0.99
CA SER A 132 2.28 18.23 -0.10
C SER A 132 1.00 17.92 -0.89
N GLY A 133 0.81 18.54 -2.05
CA GLY A 133 -0.34 18.27 -2.92
C GLY A 133 -0.38 16.85 -3.45
N VAL A 134 0.76 16.34 -3.94
CA VAL A 134 0.87 14.93 -4.37
C VAL A 134 0.54 13.96 -3.22
N THR A 135 0.86 14.32 -1.98
CA THR A 135 0.49 13.51 -0.80
C THR A 135 -1.01 13.56 -0.53
N ILE A 136 -1.66 14.72 -0.71
CA ILE A 136 -3.13 14.84 -0.65
C ILE A 136 -3.78 13.94 -1.70
N ASP A 137 -3.22 13.89 -2.92
CA ASP A 137 -3.73 12.98 -3.96
C ASP A 137 -3.60 11.50 -3.56
N LEU A 138 -2.50 11.10 -2.92
CA LEU A 138 -2.34 9.73 -2.38
C LEU A 138 -3.34 9.42 -1.25
N GLU A 139 -3.61 10.39 -0.37
CA GLU A 139 -4.64 10.27 0.68
C GLU A 139 -6.04 10.13 0.05
N ASN A 140 -6.34 10.94 -0.97
CA ASN A 140 -7.60 10.87 -1.72
C ASN A 140 -7.78 9.55 -2.47
N LEU A 141 -6.69 8.87 -2.85
CA LEU A 141 -6.72 7.52 -3.40
C LEU A 141 -6.84 6.42 -2.34
N GLY A 142 -6.84 6.76 -1.04
CA GLY A 142 -6.86 5.80 0.05
C GLY A 142 -5.52 5.07 0.24
N MET A 143 -4.43 5.58 -0.32
CA MET A 143 -3.11 4.96 -0.21
C MET A 143 -2.38 5.37 1.07
N MET A 144 -2.72 6.51 1.64
CA MET A 144 -2.08 7.06 2.84
C MET A 144 -3.13 7.62 3.79
N ASN A 145 -2.78 7.64 5.08
CA ASN A 145 -3.58 8.22 6.14
C ASN A 145 -2.70 9.07 7.05
N ARG A 146 -3.27 10.13 7.62
CA ARG A 146 -2.65 10.86 8.73
C ARG A 146 -3.17 10.32 10.05
N LEU A 147 -2.25 9.93 10.92
CA LEU A 147 -2.57 9.60 12.32
C LEU A 147 -2.88 10.89 13.10
N GLU A 148 -3.44 10.75 14.31
CA GLU A 148 -3.76 11.88 15.21
C GLU A 148 -2.53 12.77 15.48
N ASP A 149 -1.34 12.18 15.56
CA ASP A 149 -0.07 12.88 15.75
C ASP A 149 0.56 13.42 14.46
N ARG A 150 -0.20 13.41 13.36
CA ARG A 150 0.15 13.88 12.01
C ARG A 150 1.19 13.03 11.27
N ARG A 151 1.59 11.87 11.82
CA ARG A 151 2.43 10.92 11.05
C ARG A 151 1.65 10.31 9.89
N ILE A 152 2.35 10.08 8.78
CA ILE A 152 1.84 9.38 7.61
C ILE A 152 1.93 7.87 7.85
N GLN A 153 0.80 7.20 7.69
CA GLN A 153 0.67 5.75 7.67
C GLN A 153 0.25 5.29 6.27
N MET A 154 0.64 4.07 5.91
CA MET A 154 0.16 3.40 4.69
C MET A 154 -0.57 2.11 5.07
N PRO A 155 -1.77 1.85 4.53
CA PRO A 155 -2.47 0.58 4.69
C PRO A 155 -1.68 -0.58 4.11
N ASP A 156 -1.81 -1.76 4.72
CA ASP A 156 -0.99 -2.93 4.37
C ASP A 156 -1.23 -3.41 2.93
N VAL A 157 -2.44 -3.21 2.40
CA VAL A 157 -2.81 -3.53 1.01
C VAL A 157 -1.96 -2.78 -0.02
N TYR A 158 -1.35 -1.65 0.32
CA TYR A 158 -0.37 -0.95 -0.55
C TYR A 158 1.06 -1.09 -0.04
N ARG A 159 1.25 -0.98 1.28
CA ARG A 159 2.56 -0.91 1.94
C ARG A 159 3.47 -2.08 1.56
N VAL A 160 2.91 -3.29 1.52
CA VAL A 160 3.66 -4.53 1.30
C VAL A 160 4.25 -4.57 -0.10
N ALA A 161 3.43 -4.40 -1.14
CA ALA A 161 3.89 -4.45 -2.53
C ALA A 161 4.77 -3.25 -2.93
N PHE A 162 4.60 -2.08 -2.30
CA PHE A 162 5.54 -0.97 -2.48
C PHE A 162 6.84 -1.11 -1.66
N GLY A 163 7.00 -2.18 -0.88
CA GLY A 163 8.26 -2.45 -0.15
C GLY A 163 8.52 -1.50 1.02
N LEU A 164 7.47 -0.92 1.62
CA LEU A 164 7.61 -0.05 2.79
C LEU A 164 7.70 -0.88 4.08
N GLY A 165 8.66 -0.52 4.93
CA GLY A 165 8.79 -1.10 6.27
C GLY A 165 7.63 -0.72 7.18
N ARG A 166 7.48 -1.46 8.28
CA ARG A 166 6.53 -1.12 9.36
C ARG A 166 7.29 -0.90 10.67
N ARG A 167 7.11 0.28 11.30
CA ARG A 167 7.72 0.60 12.59
C ARG A 167 7.03 -0.24 13.67
N GLY A 168 7.81 -1.00 14.45
CA GLY A 168 7.29 -1.86 15.51
C GLY A 168 6.57 -1.09 16.62
N GLY A 169 5.65 -1.75 17.34
CA GLY A 169 4.96 -1.17 18.51
C GLY A 169 3.78 -0.25 18.19
N VAL A 170 3.42 -0.06 16.91
CA VAL A 170 2.28 0.76 16.50
C VAL A 170 1.02 -0.10 16.44
N LYS A 171 0.00 0.28 17.24
CA LYS A 171 -1.32 -0.37 17.20
C LYS A 171 -1.85 -0.30 15.75
N PRO A 172 -2.40 -1.40 15.21
CA PRO A 172 -3.12 -1.35 13.94
C PRO A 172 -4.19 -0.26 14.00
N VAL A 173 -4.42 0.42 12.88
CA VAL A 173 -5.53 1.37 12.76
C VAL A 173 -6.82 0.59 13.08
N LYS A 174 -7.67 1.18 13.93
CA LYS A 174 -8.91 0.56 14.42
C LYS A 174 -9.98 0.63 13.36
#